data_AF-A0A1Z9H761-F1
#
_entry.id   AF-A0A1Z9H761-F1
#
_cell.length_a   1.000
_cell.length_b   1.000
_cell.length_c   1.000
_cell.angle_alpha   90.00
_cell.angle_beta   90.00
_cell.angle_gamma   90.00
#
_symmetry.space_group_name_H-M   'P 1'
#
loop_
_entity.id
_entity.type
_entity.pdbx_description
1 polymer ?
#
loop_
_entity_poly.entity_id
_entity_poly.type
_entity_poly.pdbx_seq_one_letter_code
_entity_poly.pdbx_strand_id
1 'polypeptide(L)'
;MSSKVSIPTSGEKISFDDNNALVVPENPIIPYIQGDGIGIDISPVMINVVDAAVSKAYAGKRKISWMEIFCGEKATRVYGPDVWLPEETLDLIKEYVVSIKGPLTTPVGGGIRSLNVALRQIFDLYSCVRPCKYYSGTPSPHKNPQNLDVIVYRENTEDIYMGI
;
A
#
# COMPACT_ATOMS: atom_id res chain seq x y z
N MET A 1 -3.41 20.27 -14.12
CA MET A 1 -4.14 20.57 -12.87
C MET A 1 -3.11 20.80 -11.76
N SER A 2 -3.42 21.60 -10.74
CA SER A 2 -2.52 21.70 -9.58
C SER A 2 -2.55 20.42 -8.76
N SER A 3 -1.38 19.97 -8.31
CA SER A 3 -1.22 18.85 -7.39
C SER A 3 -2.14 18.99 -6.18
N LYS A 4 -2.77 17.89 -5.76
CA LYS A 4 -3.57 17.83 -4.51
C LYS A 4 -2.83 17.13 -3.37
N VAL A 5 -1.67 16.58 -3.65
CA VAL A 5 -0.83 15.88 -2.67
C VAL A 5 0.11 16.88 -2.01
N SER A 6 0.18 16.83 -0.68
CA SER A 6 1.17 17.60 0.07
C SER A 6 2.40 16.72 0.30
N ILE A 7 3.49 17.03 -0.40
CA ILE A 7 4.77 16.37 -0.16
C ILE A 7 5.30 16.82 1.21
N PRO A 8 5.66 15.91 2.13
CA PRO A 8 6.24 16.27 3.41
C PRO A 8 7.47 17.17 3.25
N THR A 9 7.54 18.25 4.04
CA THR A 9 8.69 19.17 4.02
C THR A 9 9.97 18.56 4.58
N SER A 10 9.84 17.47 5.35
CA SER A 10 10.94 16.67 5.87
C SER A 10 10.86 15.25 5.33
N GLY A 11 11.96 14.70 4.87
CA GLY A 11 12.08 13.30 4.46
C GLY A 11 12.77 13.14 3.11
N GLU A 12 13.24 11.94 2.84
CA GLU A 12 14.03 11.62 1.66
C GLU A 12 13.43 10.44 0.90
N LYS A 13 13.64 10.38 -0.42
CA LYS A 13 13.14 9.29 -1.26
C LYS A 13 13.94 8.02 -1.01
N ILE A 14 13.25 6.88 -1.10
CA ILE A 14 13.91 5.59 -1.29
C ILE A 14 14.40 5.54 -2.74
N SER A 15 15.63 5.06 -2.95
CA SER A 15 16.22 4.90 -4.28
C SER A 15 16.83 3.51 -4.45
N PHE A 16 17.42 3.26 -5.62
CA PHE A 16 18.21 2.06 -5.89
C PHE A 16 19.68 2.44 -6.07
N ASP A 17 20.59 1.59 -5.58
CA ASP A 17 22.01 1.68 -5.89
C ASP A 17 22.36 1.00 -7.22
N ASP A 18 23.64 1.02 -7.60
CA ASP A 18 24.14 0.40 -8.83
C ASP A 18 23.94 -1.13 -8.88
N ASN A 19 23.69 -1.78 -7.73
CA ASN A 19 23.41 -3.21 -7.63
C ASN A 19 21.90 -3.53 -7.60
N ASN A 20 21.05 -2.52 -7.86
CA ASN A 20 19.60 -2.62 -7.80
C ASN A 20 19.08 -2.97 -6.38
N ALA A 21 19.84 -2.64 -5.34
CA ALA A 21 19.42 -2.75 -3.95
C ALA A 21 18.76 -1.45 -3.47
N LEU A 22 17.78 -1.56 -2.57
CA LEU A 22 17.12 -0.39 -2.00
C LEU A 22 18.07 0.39 -1.08
N VAL A 23 18.22 1.68 -1.37
CA VAL A 23 18.86 2.65 -0.48
C VAL A 23 17.75 3.36 0.29
N VAL A 24 17.67 3.06 1.59
CA VAL A 24 16.60 3.56 2.47
C VAL A 24 17.20 4.57 3.46
N PRO A 25 16.82 5.87 3.40
CA PRO A 25 17.29 6.88 4.34
C PRO A 25 16.70 6.67 5.74
N GLU A 26 17.14 7.44 6.74
CA GLU A 26 16.61 7.35 8.11
C GLU A 26 15.21 7.96 8.25
N ASN A 27 14.84 8.83 7.32
CA ASN A 27 13.61 9.62 7.27
C ASN A 27 12.80 9.40 5.97
N PRO A 28 12.52 8.15 5.54
CA PRO A 28 11.95 7.91 4.22
C PRO A 28 10.55 8.49 4.07
N ILE A 29 10.27 9.09 2.91
CA ILE A 29 8.92 9.46 2.52
C ILE A 29 8.20 8.22 1.99
N ILE A 30 7.08 7.86 2.61
CA ILE A 30 6.26 6.70 2.23
C ILE A 30 4.86 7.16 1.83
N PRO A 31 4.52 7.10 0.52
CA PRO A 31 3.15 7.27 0.07
C PRO A 31 2.20 6.26 0.72
N TYR A 32 1.04 6.73 1.17
CA TYR A 32 -0.04 5.86 1.62
C TYR A 32 -1.40 6.27 1.05
N ILE A 33 -2.23 5.27 0.77
CA ILE A 33 -3.65 5.45 0.41
C ILE A 33 -4.49 5.03 1.61
N GLN A 34 -5.29 5.96 2.16
CA GLN A 34 -6.18 5.67 3.31
C GLN A 34 -7.11 4.46 3.03
N GLY A 35 -7.61 4.36 1.79
CA GLY A 35 -8.56 3.35 1.37
C GLY A 35 -10.02 3.74 1.61
N ASP A 36 -10.92 2.95 1.05
CA ASP A 36 -12.36 3.10 1.11
C ASP A 36 -12.96 2.32 2.30
N GLY A 37 -14.23 2.59 2.65
CA GLY A 37 -14.94 1.91 3.74
C GLY A 37 -14.16 1.94 5.06
N ILE A 38 -13.79 0.77 5.59
CA ILE A 38 -13.03 0.65 6.86
C ILE A 38 -11.60 1.22 6.80
N GLY A 39 -11.13 1.67 5.63
CA GLY A 39 -9.83 2.33 5.48
C GLY A 39 -9.63 3.51 6.42
N ILE A 40 -10.71 4.24 6.73
CA ILE A 40 -10.69 5.36 7.68
C ILE A 40 -10.37 4.93 9.11
N ASP A 41 -10.75 3.71 9.49
CA ASP A 41 -10.53 3.18 10.83
C ASP A 41 -9.14 2.52 10.95
N ILE A 42 -8.75 1.73 9.96
CA ILE A 42 -7.54 0.88 10.07
C ILE A 42 -6.25 1.59 9.67
N SER A 43 -6.29 2.52 8.72
CA SER A 43 -5.07 3.17 8.21
C SER A 43 -4.42 4.11 9.25
N PRO A 44 -5.16 4.95 10.00
CA PRO A 44 -4.57 5.75 11.08
C PRO A 44 -3.98 4.88 12.20
N VAL A 45 -4.64 3.76 12.55
CA VAL A 45 -4.14 2.83 13.56
C VAL A 45 -2.84 2.16 13.11
N MET A 46 -2.77 1.73 11.84
CA MET A 46 -1.55 1.19 11.24
C MET A 46 -0.40 2.19 11.35
N ILE A 47 -0.61 3.44 10.95
CA ILE A 47 0.40 4.52 11.03
C ILE A 47 0.88 4.69 12.48
N ASN A 48 -0.04 4.79 13.45
CA ASN A 48 0.30 4.96 14.86
C ASN A 48 1.15 3.80 15.41
N VAL A 49 0.81 2.56 15.05
CA VAL A 49 1.56 1.37 15.48
C VAL A 49 2.95 1.35 14.84
N VAL A 50 3.05 1.65 13.55
CA VAL A 50 4.34 1.67 12.83
C VAL A 50 5.24 2.78 13.39
N ASP A 51 4.72 3.99 13.59
CA ASP A 51 5.48 5.12 14.14
C ASP A 51 6.00 4.80 15.55
N ALA A 52 5.16 4.20 16.41
CA ALA A 52 5.56 3.77 17.75
C ALA A 52 6.65 2.69 17.71
N ALA A 53 6.52 1.71 16.81
CA ALA A 53 7.49 0.65 16.63
C ALA A 53 8.85 1.17 16.14
N VAL A 54 8.84 2.05 15.12
CA VAL A 54 10.05 2.70 14.58
C VAL A 54 10.73 3.55 15.65
N SER A 55 9.96 4.42 16.32
CA SER A 55 10.49 5.27 17.39
C SER A 55 11.16 4.45 18.50
N LYS A 56 10.50 3.37 18.94
CA LYS A 56 11.02 2.47 19.98
C LYS A 56 12.25 1.69 19.52
N ALA A 57 12.25 1.13 18.32
CA ALA A 57 13.33 0.30 17.80
C ALA A 57 14.62 1.09 17.55
N TYR A 58 14.48 2.36 17.12
CA TYR A 58 15.61 3.19 16.70
C TYR A 58 15.90 4.36 17.64
N ALA A 59 15.26 4.40 18.82
CA ALA A 59 15.41 5.50 19.79
C ALA A 59 15.26 6.89 19.16
N GLY A 60 14.27 7.03 18.25
CA GLY A 60 14.00 8.27 17.52
C GLY A 60 14.98 8.64 16.39
N LYS A 61 16.02 7.85 16.13
CA LYS A 61 16.96 8.09 15.01
C LYS A 61 16.33 7.92 13.64
N ARG A 62 15.30 7.08 13.53
CA ARG A 62 14.54 6.85 12.30
C ARG A 62 13.10 7.29 12.47
N LYS A 63 12.49 7.76 11.37
CA LYS A 63 11.09 8.21 11.34
C LYS A 63 10.54 8.08 9.92
N ILE A 64 9.27 7.69 9.76
CA ILE A 64 8.64 7.72 8.44
C ILE A 64 7.98 9.10 8.23
N SER A 65 8.16 9.65 7.04
CA SER A 65 7.44 10.82 6.56
C SER A 65 6.27 10.38 5.68
N TRP A 66 5.10 10.22 6.28
CA TRP A 66 3.91 9.76 5.56
C TRP A 66 3.40 10.81 4.57
N MET A 67 3.14 10.38 3.33
CA MET A 67 2.58 11.21 2.27
C MET A 67 1.24 10.64 1.83
N GLU A 68 0.13 11.32 2.11
CA GLU A 68 -1.17 10.84 1.64
C GLU A 68 -1.32 11.03 0.13
N ILE A 69 -1.62 9.95 -0.57
CA ILE A 69 -1.98 9.92 -1.99
C ILE A 69 -3.38 9.32 -2.15
N PHE A 70 -4.07 9.62 -3.23
CA PHE A 70 -5.51 9.36 -3.34
C PHE A 70 -5.84 8.35 -4.43
N CYS A 71 -6.68 7.37 -4.09
CA CYS A 71 -7.24 6.38 -4.99
C CYS A 71 -8.60 5.94 -4.43
N GLY A 72 -9.51 5.49 -5.28
CA GLY A 72 -10.85 5.06 -4.87
C GLY A 72 -11.82 6.23 -4.65
N GLU A 73 -12.77 6.06 -3.74
CA GLU A 73 -13.83 7.04 -3.47
C GLU A 73 -13.28 8.37 -2.94
N LYS A 74 -12.15 8.33 -2.22
CA LYS A 74 -11.51 9.58 -1.78
C LYS A 74 -10.95 10.37 -2.96
N ALA A 75 -10.42 9.70 -3.99
CA ALA A 75 -9.96 10.38 -5.19
C ALA A 75 -11.11 11.08 -5.93
N THR A 76 -12.29 10.46 -6.02
CA THR A 76 -13.42 11.08 -6.73
C THR A 76 -13.91 12.36 -6.05
N ARG A 77 -13.76 12.46 -4.72
CA ARG A 77 -14.05 13.68 -3.95
C ARG A 77 -12.99 14.77 -4.13
N VAL A 78 -11.72 14.39 -4.30
CA VAL A 78 -10.57 15.32 -4.35
C VAL A 78 -10.27 15.83 -5.77
N TYR A 79 -10.39 14.95 -6.77
CA TYR A 79 -10.01 15.23 -8.16
C TYR A 79 -11.21 15.34 -9.12
N GLY A 80 -12.40 14.87 -8.72
CA GLY A 80 -13.63 14.93 -9.51
C GLY A 80 -14.30 13.56 -9.66
N PRO A 81 -15.62 13.52 -9.94
CA PRO A 81 -16.48 12.33 -9.78
C PRO A 81 -16.01 11.10 -10.57
N ASP A 82 -15.37 11.30 -11.72
CA ASP A 82 -14.89 10.22 -12.59
C ASP A 82 -13.41 9.86 -12.39
N VAL A 83 -12.72 10.52 -11.44
CA VAL A 83 -11.28 10.33 -11.19
C VAL A 83 -11.07 9.36 -10.03
N TRP A 84 -11.11 8.06 -10.35
CA TRP A 84 -10.91 6.98 -9.38
C TRP A 84 -9.42 6.64 -9.12
N LEU A 85 -8.58 6.82 -10.15
CA LEU A 85 -7.14 6.57 -10.09
C LEU A 85 -6.42 7.73 -10.79
N PRO A 86 -6.07 8.80 -10.07
CA PRO A 86 -5.33 9.93 -10.61
C PRO A 86 -3.95 9.50 -11.14
N GLU A 87 -3.50 10.11 -12.24
CA GLU A 87 -2.15 9.89 -12.79
C GLU A 87 -1.06 10.32 -11.79
N GLU A 88 -1.29 11.42 -11.06
CA GLU A 88 -0.41 11.88 -9.97
C GLU A 88 -0.15 10.79 -8.93
N THR A 89 -1.15 9.99 -8.58
CA THR A 89 -1.00 8.87 -7.64
C THR A 89 -0.08 7.79 -8.23
N LEU A 90 -0.16 7.54 -9.54
CA LEU A 90 0.69 6.55 -10.19
C LEU A 90 2.15 7.02 -10.24
N ASP A 91 2.36 8.28 -10.60
CA ASP A 91 3.69 8.89 -10.65
C ASP A 91 4.36 8.86 -9.28
N LEU A 92 3.63 9.22 -8.22
CA LEU A 92 4.15 9.23 -6.86
C LEU A 92 4.46 7.82 -6.32
N ILE A 93 3.65 6.81 -6.65
CA ILE A 93 3.98 5.41 -6.28
C ILE A 93 5.28 4.98 -6.97
N LYS A 94 5.45 5.31 -8.25
CA LYS A 94 6.65 4.96 -9.02
C LYS A 94 7.89 5.69 -8.50
N GLU A 95 7.75 6.98 -8.21
CA GLU A 95 8.85 7.85 -7.78
C GLU A 95 9.37 7.51 -6.38
N TYR A 96 8.48 7.09 -5.46
CA TYR A 96 8.85 6.81 -4.07
C TYR A 96 9.06 5.32 -3.77
N VAL A 97 8.89 4.45 -4.77
CA VAL A 97 9.24 3.01 -4.79
C VAL A 97 8.40 2.11 -3.88
N VAL A 98 8.15 2.53 -2.63
CA VAL A 98 7.43 1.77 -1.61
C VAL A 98 6.19 2.55 -1.21
N SER A 99 5.03 1.90 -1.27
CA SER A 99 3.76 2.50 -0.83
C SER A 99 2.90 1.48 -0.10
N ILE A 100 1.95 1.97 0.71
CA ILE A 100 0.99 1.13 1.42
C ILE A 100 -0.44 1.63 1.18
N LYS A 101 -1.41 0.70 1.11
CA LYS A 101 -2.81 1.07 0.89
C LYS A 101 -3.76 0.32 1.79
N GLY A 102 -4.81 1.02 2.21
CA GLY A 102 -6.03 0.43 2.74
C GLY A 102 -6.82 -0.35 1.66
N PRO A 103 -8.02 -0.86 2.00
CA PRO A 103 -8.91 -1.50 1.06
C PRO A 103 -9.41 -0.48 0.01
N LEU A 104 -9.74 -0.95 -1.20
CA LEU A 104 -10.34 -0.13 -2.24
C LEU A 104 -11.61 -0.80 -2.73
N THR A 105 -12.68 -0.03 -2.86
CA THR A 105 -13.97 -0.50 -3.37
C THR A 105 -13.79 -0.95 -4.82
N THR A 106 -14.16 -2.21 -5.11
CA THR A 106 -14.24 -2.72 -6.49
C THR A 106 -15.72 -2.85 -6.85
N PRO A 107 -16.26 -2.00 -7.74
CA PRO A 107 -17.66 -2.10 -8.12
C PRO A 107 -17.94 -3.43 -8.83
N VAL A 108 -19.06 -4.07 -8.49
CA VAL A 108 -19.51 -5.32 -9.11
C VAL A 108 -20.36 -4.99 -10.33
N GLY A 109 -20.01 -5.53 -11.51
CA GLY A 109 -20.85 -5.48 -12.71
C GLY A 109 -20.90 -4.15 -13.48
N GLY A 110 -20.13 -3.13 -13.08
CA GLY A 110 -20.23 -1.75 -13.62
C GLY A 110 -19.19 -1.35 -14.68
N GLY A 111 -18.45 -2.28 -15.29
CA GLY A 111 -17.48 -1.98 -16.36
C GLY A 111 -16.17 -1.31 -15.92
N ILE A 112 -16.02 -0.94 -14.64
CA ILE A 112 -14.74 -0.46 -14.09
C ILE A 112 -13.90 -1.68 -13.66
N ARG A 113 -12.73 -1.86 -14.28
CA ARG A 113 -11.74 -2.86 -13.91
C ARG A 113 -11.29 -2.61 -12.47
N SER A 114 -11.11 -3.66 -11.65
CA SER A 114 -10.72 -3.50 -10.25
C SER A 114 -9.48 -2.62 -10.11
N LEU A 115 -9.56 -1.57 -9.28
CA LEU A 115 -8.43 -0.67 -9.01
C LEU A 115 -7.21 -1.42 -8.47
N ASN A 116 -7.44 -2.48 -7.70
CA ASN A 116 -6.36 -3.33 -7.20
C ASN A 116 -5.65 -4.09 -8.33
N VAL A 117 -6.41 -4.59 -9.31
CA VAL A 117 -5.86 -5.27 -10.50
C VAL A 117 -5.14 -4.25 -11.40
N ALA A 118 -5.74 -3.08 -11.61
CA ALA A 118 -5.14 -2.01 -12.40
C ALA A 118 -3.77 -1.59 -11.85
N LEU A 119 -3.66 -1.34 -10.53
CA LEU A 119 -2.37 -1.00 -9.90
C LEU A 119 -1.32 -2.10 -10.12
N ARG A 120 -1.69 -3.38 -10.00
CA ARG A 120 -0.77 -4.49 -10.19
C ARG A 120 -0.26 -4.58 -11.62
N GLN A 121 -1.14 -4.39 -12.59
CA GLN A 121 -0.80 -4.44 -14.01
C GLN A 121 0.04 -3.23 -14.45
N ILE A 122 -0.33 -2.02 -14.00
CA ILE A 122 0.39 -0.79 -14.35
C ILE A 122 1.83 -0.83 -13.84
N PHE A 123 2.04 -1.36 -12.63
CA PHE A 123 3.36 -1.44 -12.00
C PHE A 123 4.08 -2.76 -12.19
N ASP A 124 3.52 -3.68 -12.99
CA ASP A 124 4.07 -5.03 -13.21
C ASP A 124 4.43 -5.74 -11.89
N LEU A 125 3.54 -5.64 -10.90
CA LEU A 125 3.71 -6.26 -9.58
C LEU A 125 3.37 -7.75 -9.64
N TYR A 126 4.20 -8.51 -10.36
CA TYR A 126 4.00 -9.92 -10.71
C TYR A 126 3.90 -10.87 -9.51
N SER A 127 4.45 -10.49 -8.35
CA SER A 127 4.43 -11.32 -7.15
C SER A 127 3.46 -10.80 -6.09
N CYS A 128 2.41 -11.57 -5.79
CA CYS A 128 1.58 -11.38 -4.60
C CYS A 128 2.08 -12.30 -3.49
N VAL A 129 2.90 -11.73 -2.59
CA VAL A 129 3.48 -12.46 -1.44
C VAL A 129 2.55 -12.35 -0.23
N ARG A 130 2.19 -13.50 0.37
CA ARG A 130 1.28 -13.58 1.52
C ARG A 130 1.86 -14.48 2.61
N PRO A 131 2.55 -13.90 3.61
CA PRO A 131 2.91 -14.61 4.83
C PRO A 131 1.66 -14.94 5.63
N CYS A 132 1.47 -16.22 5.95
CA CYS A 132 0.36 -16.75 6.74
C CYS A 132 0.93 -17.50 7.94
N LYS A 133 0.84 -16.88 9.11
CA LYS A 133 1.28 -17.50 10.38
C LYS A 133 0.23 -17.35 11.46
N TYR A 134 0.23 -18.29 12.40
CA TYR A 134 -0.61 -18.19 13.58
C TYR A 134 -0.07 -17.17 14.60
N TYR A 135 -0.99 -16.44 15.23
CA TYR A 135 -0.72 -15.60 16.40
C TYR A 135 -1.46 -16.19 17.60
N SER A 136 -0.75 -16.39 18.70
CA SER A 136 -1.29 -16.99 19.92
C SER A 136 -2.54 -16.27 20.42
N GLY A 137 -3.59 -17.02 20.70
CA GLY A 137 -4.88 -16.50 21.18
C GLY A 137 -5.89 -16.20 20.07
N THR A 138 -5.51 -16.23 18.79
CA THR A 138 -6.45 -16.10 17.67
C THR A 138 -7.43 -17.28 17.69
N PRO A 139 -8.75 -17.04 17.71
CA PRO A 139 -9.75 -18.09 17.57
C PRO A 139 -9.55 -18.86 16.27
N SER A 140 -9.56 -20.19 16.32
CA SER A 140 -9.30 -21.03 15.15
C SER A 140 -10.26 -22.21 15.08
N PRO A 141 -10.73 -22.58 13.87
CA PRO A 141 -11.47 -23.82 13.68
C PRO A 141 -10.57 -25.07 13.67
N HIS A 142 -9.24 -24.91 13.62
CA HIS A 142 -8.30 -26.04 13.57
C HIS A 142 -7.87 -26.50 14.97
N LYS A 143 -7.55 -27.79 15.12
CA LYS A 143 -7.04 -28.34 16.40
C LYS A 143 -5.63 -27.86 16.74
N ASN A 144 -4.78 -27.66 15.73
CA ASN A 144 -3.37 -27.29 15.89
C ASN A 144 -3.00 -26.08 15.01
N PRO A 145 -3.62 -24.89 15.21
CA PRO A 145 -3.37 -23.73 14.37
C PRO A 145 -1.95 -23.20 14.47
N GLN A 146 -1.26 -23.43 15.59
CA GLN A 146 0.13 -23.03 15.83
C GLN A 146 1.14 -23.63 14.84
N ASN A 147 0.77 -24.68 14.11
CA ASN A 147 1.63 -25.30 13.10
C ASN A 147 1.60 -24.54 11.76
N LEU A 148 0.73 -23.53 11.61
CA LEU A 148 0.68 -22.70 10.41
C LEU A 148 1.80 -21.65 10.44
N ASP A 149 2.81 -21.86 9.60
CA ASP A 149 3.83 -20.88 9.25
C ASP A 149 4.28 -21.11 7.81
N VAL A 150 3.67 -20.38 6.88
CA VAL A 150 3.91 -20.53 5.44
C VAL A 150 3.97 -19.17 4.74
N ILE A 151 4.70 -19.10 3.62
CA ILE A 151 4.67 -17.95 2.72
C ILE A 151 4.10 -18.41 1.38
N VAL A 152 2.98 -17.82 0.98
CA VAL A 152 2.36 -18.09 -0.32
C VAL A 152 2.88 -17.07 -1.33
N TYR A 153 3.51 -17.56 -2.40
CA TYR A 153 3.85 -16.79 -3.58
C TYR A 153 2.80 -17.06 -4.65
N ARG A 154 2.06 -16.03 -5.03
CA ARG A 154 1.03 -16.11 -6.06
C ARG A 154 1.41 -15.20 -7.24
N GLU A 155 1.41 -15.75 -8.44
CA GLU A 155 1.49 -14.99 -9.69
C GLU A 155 0.30 -14.01 -9.78
N ASN A 156 0.56 -12.78 -10.23
CA ASN A 156 -0.34 -11.64 -10.01
C ASN A 156 -0.52 -10.73 -11.24
N THR A 157 0.03 -11.13 -12.38
CA THR A 157 0.00 -10.42 -13.66
C THR A 157 -0.77 -11.16 -14.75
N GLU A 158 -0.94 -12.48 -14.67
CA GLU A 158 -1.57 -13.30 -15.72
C GLU A 158 -2.88 -14.00 -15.26
N ASP A 159 -3.16 -15.21 -15.79
CA ASP A 159 -4.32 -16.06 -15.51
C ASP A 159 -5.67 -15.40 -15.91
N ILE A 160 -6.80 -15.93 -15.43
CA ILE A 160 -8.14 -15.36 -15.59
C ILE A 160 -8.25 -13.91 -15.09
N TYR A 161 -7.25 -13.42 -14.33
CA TYR A 161 -7.15 -12.04 -13.89
C TYR A 161 -6.78 -11.06 -15.02
N MET A 162 -6.37 -11.57 -16.19
CA MET A 162 -6.25 -10.78 -17.41
C MET A 162 -7.60 -10.27 -17.92
N GLY A 163 -8.70 -10.97 -17.63
CA GLY A 163 -10.04 -10.56 -18.07
C GLY A 163 -10.22 -10.59 -19.59
N ILE A 164 -9.60 -11.58 -20.25
CA ILE A 164 -9.73 -11.91 -21.68
C ILE A 164 -10.54 -13.20 -21.80
#